data_AF-A0A7Z2J7Z3-F1
#
_entry.id   AF-A0A7Z2J7Z3-F1
#
_cell.length_a   1.000
_cell.length_b   1.000
_cell.length_c   1.000
_cell.angle_alpha   90.00
_cell.angle_beta   90.00
_cell.angle_gamma   90.00
#
_symmetry.space_group_name_H-M   'P 1'
#
loop_
_entity.id
_entity.type
_entity.pdbx_description
1 polymer ?
#
loop_
_entity_poly.entity_id
_entity_poly.type
_entity_poly.pdbx_seq_one_letter_code
_entity_poly.pdbx_strand_id
1 'polypeptide(L)'
;MGKAKKGALKNLPSNWQDDMWRTASSAEWRASRPKLQRALAILWLLGCRPAEIASGITIGWANGTLVFEVKGAKIVDAGDRERGQPIRQVVFNRDSLGAAESPAFAFLADLVQTEGRNEAGIHKLVVTHDADYLYNCVVSLGKATYPAMRTRISPYVFRNQFASDLKADPTVSLEDAAKLMGHLSDYSIGKYGHAVHGRKSSKGRVTPVAVRATRPVKHSPKVDRLARFKAASAAKRKQQPKV
;
A
#
# COMPACT_ATOMS: atom_id res chain seq x y z
N MET A 1 -2.45 -2.50 -23.41
CA MET A 1 -2.23 -2.96 -22.01
C MET A 1 -3.01 -2.06 -21.03
N GLY A 2 -4.22 -2.47 -20.65
CA GLY A 2 -5.01 -2.03 -19.48
C GLY A 2 -5.46 -0.57 -19.34
N LYS A 3 -6.71 -0.26 -19.76
CA LYS A 3 -7.47 0.95 -19.35
C LYS A 3 -7.35 1.17 -17.82
N ALA A 4 -7.27 2.43 -17.41
CA ALA A 4 -6.89 2.87 -16.08
C ALA A 4 -7.60 2.09 -14.95
N LYS A 5 -6.85 1.22 -14.25
CA LYS A 5 -7.29 0.46 -13.06
C LYS A 5 -7.64 1.33 -11.84
N LYS A 6 -7.68 2.66 -12.02
CA LYS A 6 -7.80 3.67 -10.96
C LYS A 6 -9.19 3.70 -10.31
N GLY A 7 -10.21 3.26 -11.04
CA GLY A 7 -11.61 3.32 -10.62
C GLY A 7 -12.16 2.06 -9.95
N ALA A 8 -11.35 1.04 -9.66
CA ALA A 8 -11.85 -0.20 -9.05
C ALA A 8 -12.47 0.04 -7.66
N LEU A 9 -11.85 0.92 -6.86
CA LEU A 9 -12.26 1.18 -5.47
C LEU A 9 -13.68 1.74 -5.34
N LYS A 10 -14.17 2.46 -6.36
CA LYS A 10 -15.51 3.07 -6.32
C LYS A 10 -16.64 2.04 -6.23
N ASN A 11 -16.36 0.80 -6.62
CA ASN A 11 -17.32 -0.30 -6.67
C ASN A 11 -17.15 -1.28 -5.50
N LEU A 12 -16.25 -0.99 -4.55
CA LEU A 12 -15.98 -1.88 -3.43
C LEU A 12 -16.66 -1.35 -2.17
N PRO A 13 -17.17 -2.25 -1.29
CA PRO A 13 -17.57 -1.88 0.06
C PRO A 13 -16.43 -1.20 0.83
N SER A 14 -16.75 -0.35 1.81
CA SER A 14 -15.73 0.37 2.59
C SER A 14 -14.82 -0.54 3.42
N ASN A 15 -15.31 -1.73 3.80
CA ASN A 15 -14.66 -2.74 4.62
C ASN A 15 -14.04 -3.90 3.80
N TRP A 16 -13.81 -3.70 2.50
CA TRP A 16 -13.44 -4.81 1.61
C TRP A 16 -12.14 -5.54 1.97
N GLN A 17 -11.19 -4.84 2.59
CA GLN A 17 -9.94 -5.44 3.05
C GLN A 17 -10.15 -6.33 4.27
N ASP A 18 -11.01 -5.89 5.20
CA ASP A 18 -11.38 -6.67 6.39
C ASP A 18 -12.10 -7.95 6.01
N ASP A 19 -13.04 -7.89 5.06
CA ASP A 19 -13.77 -9.07 4.60
C ASP A 19 -12.83 -10.06 3.91
N MET A 20 -11.95 -9.57 3.01
CA MET A 20 -10.92 -10.41 2.40
C MET A 20 -9.97 -11.03 3.42
N TRP A 21 -9.61 -10.27 4.46
CA TRP A 21 -8.76 -10.76 5.55
C TRP A 21 -9.45 -11.86 6.34
N ARG A 22 -10.73 -11.70 6.69
CA ARG A 22 -11.53 -12.73 7.37
C ARG A 22 -11.59 -14.01 6.53
N THR A 23 -11.89 -13.91 5.23
CA THR A 23 -11.91 -15.08 4.34
C THR A 23 -10.54 -15.76 4.29
N ALA A 24 -9.46 -14.99 4.14
CA ALA A 24 -8.09 -15.53 4.10
C ALA A 24 -7.64 -16.19 5.41
N SER A 25 -8.24 -15.77 6.54
CA SER A 25 -7.94 -16.30 7.88
C SER A 25 -8.71 -17.59 8.21
N SER A 26 -9.72 -17.95 7.40
CA SER A 26 -10.46 -19.21 7.59
C SER A 26 -9.54 -20.43 7.50
N ALA A 27 -9.90 -21.51 8.20
CA ALA A 27 -9.09 -22.73 8.25
C ALA A 27 -8.82 -23.32 6.85
N GLU A 28 -9.84 -23.34 5.98
CA GLU A 28 -9.73 -23.82 4.60
C GLU A 28 -8.71 -23.00 3.78
N TRP A 29 -8.77 -21.67 3.87
CA TRP A 29 -7.84 -20.80 3.15
C TRP A 29 -6.42 -20.90 3.69
N ARG A 30 -6.25 -20.97 5.01
CA ARG A 30 -4.93 -21.16 5.64
C ARG A 30 -4.31 -22.50 5.26
N ALA A 31 -5.09 -23.58 5.26
CA ALA A 31 -4.60 -24.92 4.91
C ALA A 31 -4.18 -25.00 3.42
N SER A 32 -5.00 -24.46 2.53
CA SER A 32 -4.74 -24.53 1.09
C SER A 32 -3.69 -23.54 0.59
N ARG A 33 -3.48 -22.41 1.28
CA ARG A 33 -2.60 -21.30 0.86
C ARG A 33 -1.82 -20.72 2.05
N PRO A 34 -0.92 -21.50 2.68
CA PRO A 34 -0.30 -21.14 3.97
C PRO A 34 0.53 -19.84 3.94
N LYS A 35 1.02 -19.40 2.77
CA LYS A 35 1.81 -18.17 2.62
C LYS A 35 0.96 -16.93 2.30
N LEU A 36 -0.31 -17.08 1.96
CA LEU A 36 -1.14 -15.99 1.43
C LEU A 36 -1.36 -14.88 2.46
N GLN A 37 -1.69 -15.24 3.71
CA GLN A 37 -2.01 -14.25 4.74
C GLN A 37 -0.83 -13.31 5.03
N ARG A 38 0.39 -13.84 5.01
CA ARG A 38 1.64 -13.07 5.15
C ARG A 38 1.78 -12.02 4.05
N ALA A 39 1.64 -12.43 2.79
CA ALA A 39 1.70 -11.52 1.65
C ALA A 39 0.53 -10.53 1.62
N LEU A 40 -0.68 -10.96 2.02
CA LEU A 40 -1.87 -10.12 2.07
C LEU A 40 -1.72 -8.98 3.08
N ALA A 41 -1.12 -9.25 4.25
CA ALA A 41 -0.84 -8.22 5.26
C ALA A 41 0.11 -7.14 4.70
N ILE A 42 1.16 -7.56 3.98
CA ILE A 42 2.10 -6.65 3.30
C ILE A 42 1.38 -5.82 2.22
N LEU A 43 0.51 -6.45 1.42
CA LEU A 43 -0.28 -5.72 0.42
C LEU A 43 -1.18 -4.66 1.07
N TRP A 44 -1.80 -4.98 2.21
CA TRP A 44 -2.64 -4.06 2.96
C TRP A 44 -1.85 -2.87 3.47
N LEU A 45 -0.74 -3.10 4.18
CA LEU A 45 0.01 -2.03 4.84
C LEU A 45 0.84 -1.18 3.87
N LEU A 46 1.42 -1.78 2.82
CA LEU A 46 2.41 -1.11 1.97
C LEU A 46 1.97 -0.89 0.51
N GLY A 47 0.87 -1.51 0.07
CA GLY A 47 0.47 -1.47 -1.33
C GLY A 47 1.55 -2.01 -2.29
N CYS A 48 2.39 -2.95 -1.84
CA CYS A 48 3.48 -3.51 -2.62
C CYS A 48 2.99 -4.12 -3.94
N ARG A 49 3.84 -4.12 -4.96
CA ARG A 49 3.63 -4.92 -6.17
C ARG A 49 3.94 -6.39 -5.86
N PRO A 50 3.29 -7.36 -6.53
CA PRO A 50 3.67 -8.77 -6.37
C PRO A 50 5.16 -9.04 -6.60
N ALA A 51 5.77 -8.39 -7.60
CA ALA A 51 7.21 -8.50 -7.87
C ALA A 51 8.11 -7.96 -6.73
N GLU A 52 7.65 -6.99 -5.94
CA GLU A 52 8.40 -6.51 -4.76
C GLU A 52 8.38 -7.58 -3.67
N ILE A 53 7.24 -8.26 -3.47
CA ILE A 53 7.11 -9.36 -2.50
C ILE A 53 7.89 -10.60 -2.94
N ALA A 54 7.91 -10.90 -4.25
CA ALA A 54 8.72 -12.00 -4.80
C ALA A 54 10.22 -11.80 -4.58
N SER A 55 10.69 -10.55 -4.56
CA SER A 55 12.10 -10.20 -4.29
C SER A 55 12.48 -10.32 -2.81
N GLY A 56 11.51 -10.57 -1.92
CA GLY A 56 11.67 -10.61 -0.48
C GLY A 56 11.50 -9.24 0.18
N ILE A 57 10.64 -9.20 1.20
CA ILE A 57 10.47 -8.06 2.09
C ILE A 57 11.08 -8.42 3.44
N THR A 58 12.07 -7.65 3.88
CA THR A 58 12.61 -7.79 5.24
C THR A 58 11.73 -6.99 6.18
N ILE A 59 11.27 -7.64 7.25
CA ILE A 59 10.42 -7.04 8.29
C ILE A 59 11.16 -7.13 9.61
N GLY A 60 11.39 -5.99 10.24
CA GLY A 60 11.91 -5.86 11.59
C GLY A 60 10.79 -5.52 12.57
N TRP A 61 10.86 -6.07 13.77
CA TRP A 61 9.97 -5.76 14.88
C TRP A 61 10.78 -5.51 16.16
N ALA A 62 10.55 -4.35 16.78
CA ALA A 62 11.08 -3.99 18.09
C ALA A 62 10.24 -2.87 18.70
N ASN A 63 10.00 -2.91 20.02
CA ASN A 63 9.41 -1.80 20.78
C ASN A 63 8.15 -1.19 20.14
N GLY A 64 7.20 -2.03 19.73
CA GLY A 64 5.95 -1.55 19.11
C GLY A 64 6.09 -1.08 17.66
N THR A 65 7.26 -1.21 17.04
CA THR A 65 7.56 -0.64 15.72
C THR A 65 7.84 -1.74 14.70
N LEU A 66 7.11 -1.70 13.57
CA LEU A 66 7.40 -2.49 12.37
C LEU A 66 8.24 -1.64 11.40
N VAL A 67 9.36 -2.20 10.96
CA VAL A 67 10.23 -1.62 9.92
C VAL A 67 10.25 -2.55 8.73
N PHE A 68 9.90 -2.03 7.56
CA PHE A 68 9.91 -2.77 6.31
C PHE A 68 11.03 -2.28 5.43
N GLU A 69 11.88 -3.18 4.95
CA GLU A 69 12.78 -2.92 3.83
C GLU A 69 12.24 -3.60 2.57
N VAL A 70 12.02 -2.79 1.54
CA VAL A 70 11.41 -3.24 0.28
C VAL A 70 12.39 -3.00 -0.86
N LYS A 71 12.81 -4.09 -1.50
CA LYS A 71 13.49 -4.05 -2.80
C LYS A 71 12.47 -3.68 -3.88
N GLY A 72 12.77 -2.63 -4.64
CA GLY A 72 11.84 -2.07 -5.62
C GLY A 72 11.71 -2.93 -6.87
N ALA A 73 10.55 -2.83 -7.51
CA ALA A 73 10.31 -3.39 -8.84
C ALA A 73 10.24 -2.27 -9.89
N LYS A 74 10.58 -2.58 -11.14
CA LYS A 74 10.62 -1.61 -12.26
C LYS A 74 11.56 -0.43 -11.99
N ILE A 75 12.78 -0.74 -11.56
CA ILE A 75 13.80 0.25 -11.22
C ILE A 75 14.29 0.99 -12.47
N VAL A 76 14.40 0.28 -13.59
CA VAL A 76 14.67 0.79 -14.94
C VAL A 76 13.52 0.47 -15.89
N ASP A 77 13.33 1.26 -16.94
CA ASP A 77 12.46 0.89 -18.07
C ASP A 77 13.24 0.23 -19.21
N ALA A 78 12.53 -0.16 -20.27
CA ALA A 78 13.11 -0.86 -21.42
C ALA A 78 14.15 -0.05 -22.22
N GLY A 79 14.34 1.24 -21.90
CA GLY A 79 15.41 2.07 -22.48
C GLY A 79 16.41 2.51 -21.42
N ASP A 80 16.62 1.70 -20.38
CA ASP A 80 17.59 1.90 -19.29
C ASP A 80 17.44 3.19 -18.48
N ARG A 81 16.29 3.86 -18.58
CA ARG A 81 16.02 5.06 -17.80
C ARG A 81 15.56 4.68 -16.41
N GLU A 82 16.08 5.39 -15.41
CA GLU A 82 15.63 5.25 -14.03
C GLU A 82 14.14 5.57 -13.88
N ARG A 83 13.41 4.70 -13.17
CA ARG A 83 11.96 4.80 -12.94
C ARG A 83 11.54 4.58 -11.50
N GLY A 84 12.05 3.52 -10.89
CA GLY A 84 11.66 3.08 -9.55
C GLY A 84 12.71 3.44 -8.50
N GLN A 85 12.31 3.30 -7.25
CA GLN A 85 13.23 3.30 -6.11
C GLN A 85 13.89 1.93 -5.98
N PRO A 86 15.23 1.81 -5.94
CA PRO A 86 15.91 0.54 -5.71
C PRO A 86 15.54 -0.10 -4.37
N ILE A 87 15.60 0.68 -3.29
CA ILE A 87 15.22 0.26 -1.94
C ILE A 87 14.38 1.37 -1.30
N ARG A 88 13.37 0.98 -0.51
CA ARG A 88 12.70 1.87 0.43
C ARG A 88 12.58 1.22 1.80
N GLN A 89 12.68 2.03 2.84
CA GLN A 89 12.40 1.64 4.20
C GLN A 89 11.15 2.38 4.69
N VAL A 90 10.20 1.65 5.26
CA VAL A 90 8.92 2.19 5.74
C VAL A 90 8.73 1.78 7.19
N VAL A 91 8.35 2.73 8.03
CA VAL A 91 8.18 2.51 9.47
C VAL A 91 6.72 2.70 9.85
N PHE A 92 6.20 1.76 10.63
CA PHE A 92 4.90 1.87 11.30
C PHE A 92 5.11 1.68 12.79
N ASN A 93 4.37 2.43 13.60
CA ASN A 93 4.38 2.31 15.05
C ASN A 93 2.99 1.85 15.52
N ARG A 94 2.92 1.05 16.59
CA ARG A 94 1.67 0.53 17.16
C ARG A 94 0.72 1.65 17.59
N ASP A 95 1.26 2.80 17.96
CA ASP A 95 0.51 3.99 18.38
C ASP A 95 0.14 4.88 17.18
N SER A 96 0.54 4.51 15.96
CA SER A 96 0.13 5.25 14.77
C SER A 96 -1.35 5.00 14.46
N LEU A 97 -1.98 6.00 13.83
CA LEU A 97 -3.39 5.97 13.50
C LEU A 97 -3.75 4.66 12.77
N GLY A 98 -4.73 3.93 13.33
CA GLY A 98 -5.29 2.69 12.78
C GLY A 98 -4.43 1.45 12.97
N ALA A 99 -3.23 1.54 13.55
CA ALA A 99 -2.35 0.39 13.76
C ALA A 99 -2.92 -0.59 14.80
N ALA A 100 -3.45 -0.08 15.91
CA ALA A 100 -4.05 -0.89 16.98
C ALA A 100 -5.26 -1.72 16.50
N GLU A 101 -6.06 -1.18 15.57
CA GLU A 101 -7.24 -1.84 15.03
C GLU A 101 -6.94 -2.69 13.78
N SER A 102 -5.71 -2.66 13.27
CA SER A 102 -5.37 -3.35 12.02
C SER A 102 -5.00 -4.82 12.27
N PRO A 103 -5.78 -5.79 11.77
CA PRO A 103 -5.44 -7.19 11.93
C PRO A 103 -4.19 -7.57 11.11
N ALA A 104 -3.90 -6.85 10.02
CA ALA A 104 -2.67 -7.03 9.25
C ALA A 104 -1.42 -6.58 10.02
N PHE A 105 -1.49 -5.45 10.74
CA PHE A 105 -0.41 -4.99 11.60
C PHE A 105 -0.16 -5.96 12.75
N ALA A 106 -1.21 -6.31 13.49
CA ALA A 106 -1.12 -7.24 14.61
C ALA A 106 -0.54 -8.60 14.19
N PHE A 107 -1.02 -9.14 13.06
CA PHE A 107 -0.53 -10.40 12.50
C PHE A 107 0.96 -10.34 12.15
N LEU A 108 1.43 -9.28 11.49
CA LEU A 108 2.85 -9.18 11.13
C LEU A 108 3.74 -8.97 12.36
N ALA A 109 3.30 -8.19 13.34
CA ALA A 109 4.03 -8.02 14.59
C ALA A 109 4.20 -9.36 15.32
N ASP A 110 3.12 -10.12 15.47
CA ASP A 110 3.14 -11.46 16.08
C ASP A 110 4.00 -12.45 15.27
N LEU A 111 3.82 -12.49 13.95
CA LEU A 111 4.59 -13.35 13.05
C LEU A 111 6.10 -13.09 13.15
N VAL A 112 6.53 -11.83 13.15
CA VAL A 112 7.96 -11.49 13.23
C VAL A 112 8.50 -11.77 14.63
N GLN A 113 7.72 -11.52 15.69
CA GLN A 113 8.09 -11.84 17.06
C GLN A 113 8.29 -13.35 17.27
N THR A 114 7.43 -14.17 16.67
CA THR A 114 7.41 -15.64 16.87
C THR A 114 8.35 -16.40 15.93
N GLU A 115 8.40 -16.04 14.65
CA GLU A 115 9.19 -16.75 13.63
C GLU A 115 10.50 -16.03 13.26
N GLY A 116 10.66 -14.77 13.67
CA GLY A 116 11.83 -13.96 13.32
C GLY A 116 13.08 -14.31 14.14
N ARG A 117 14.25 -14.14 13.52
CA ARG A 117 15.53 -14.23 14.22
C ARG A 117 15.70 -13.00 15.10
N ASN A 118 16.00 -13.21 16.38
CA ASN A 118 16.28 -12.12 17.32
C ASN A 118 17.77 -11.78 17.27
N GLU A 119 18.07 -10.54 16.89
CA GLU A 119 19.41 -9.96 16.90
C GLU A 119 19.37 -8.69 17.75
N ALA A 120 20.00 -8.73 18.93
CA ALA A 120 20.10 -7.58 19.86
C ALA A 120 18.74 -6.94 20.20
N GLY A 121 17.70 -7.75 20.41
CA GLY A 121 16.35 -7.27 20.76
C GLY A 121 15.51 -6.84 19.55
N ILE A 122 16.01 -7.01 18.33
CA ILE A 122 15.27 -6.76 17.09
C ILE A 122 14.97 -8.11 16.43
N HIS A 123 13.68 -8.43 16.31
CA HIS A 123 13.23 -9.59 15.57
C HIS A 123 13.19 -9.28 14.08
N LYS A 124 13.76 -10.15 13.24
CA LYS A 124 13.78 -9.98 11.78
C LYS A 124 13.26 -11.22 11.06
N LEU A 125 12.40 -11.00 10.07
CA LEU A 125 11.86 -12.04 9.21
C LEU A 125 11.86 -11.57 7.75
N VAL A 126 12.15 -12.47 6.81
CA VAL A 126 12.00 -12.20 5.38
C VAL A 126 10.75 -12.90 4.86
N VAL A 127 9.83 -12.15 4.27
CA VAL A 127 8.62 -12.69 3.64
C VAL A 127 8.75 -12.63 2.12
N THR A 128 8.59 -13.79 1.48
CA THR A 128 8.59 -13.95 0.02
C THR A 128 7.31 -14.64 -0.44
N HIS A 129 6.83 -14.30 -1.63
CA HIS A 129 5.75 -15.02 -2.29
C HIS A 129 5.91 -14.92 -3.80
N ASP A 130 5.69 -16.03 -4.52
CA ASP A 130 5.71 -16.01 -6.00
C ASP A 130 4.70 -14.98 -6.53
N ALA A 131 5.12 -14.21 -7.54
CA ALA A 131 4.38 -13.03 -8.00
C ALA A 131 3.06 -13.40 -8.71
N ASP A 132 3.11 -14.38 -9.61
CA ASP A 132 1.94 -14.80 -10.40
C ASP A 132 0.99 -15.62 -9.55
N TYR A 133 1.52 -16.49 -8.69
CA TYR A 133 0.74 -17.24 -7.73
C TYR A 133 0.05 -16.32 -6.71
N LEU A 134 0.74 -15.30 -6.19
CA LEU A 134 0.11 -14.29 -5.31
C LEU A 134 -1.03 -13.57 -6.03
N TYR A 135 -0.80 -13.16 -7.28
CA TYR A 135 -1.80 -12.48 -8.07
C TYR A 135 -3.07 -13.34 -8.22
N ASN A 136 -2.90 -14.60 -8.61
CA ASN A 136 -4.00 -15.53 -8.77
C ASN A 136 -4.69 -15.86 -7.44
N CYS A 137 -3.94 -16.04 -6.36
CA CYS A 137 -4.49 -16.26 -5.03
C CYS A 137 -5.38 -15.10 -4.57
N VAL A 138 -4.93 -13.85 -4.73
CA VAL A 138 -5.71 -12.67 -4.34
C VAL A 138 -6.96 -12.50 -5.22
N VAL A 139 -6.88 -12.84 -6.51
CA VAL A 139 -8.06 -12.83 -7.39
C VAL A 139 -9.08 -13.89 -6.98
N SER A 140 -8.63 -15.11 -6.68
CA SER A 140 -9.49 -16.18 -6.19
C SER A 140 -10.10 -15.84 -4.83
N LEU A 141 -9.32 -15.24 -3.94
CA LEU A 141 -9.79 -14.76 -2.64
C LEU A 141 -10.90 -13.71 -2.82
N GLY A 142 -10.70 -12.73 -3.71
CA GLY A 142 -11.72 -11.72 -4.00
C GLY A 142 -13.02 -12.31 -4.53
N LYS A 143 -12.95 -13.35 -5.38
CA LYS A 143 -14.15 -14.08 -5.85
C LYS A 143 -14.83 -14.87 -4.74
N ALA A 144 -14.06 -15.47 -3.84
CA ALA A 144 -14.63 -16.21 -2.71
C ALA A 144 -15.29 -15.27 -1.68
N THR A 145 -14.68 -14.12 -1.40
CA THR A 145 -15.23 -13.11 -0.50
C THR A 145 -16.46 -12.41 -1.12
N TYR A 146 -16.44 -12.15 -2.43
CA TYR A 146 -17.53 -11.45 -3.13
C TYR A 146 -17.97 -12.16 -4.43
N PRO A 147 -18.69 -13.29 -4.35
CA PRO A 147 -19.03 -14.09 -5.53
C PRO A 147 -19.86 -13.34 -6.58
N ALA A 148 -20.75 -12.45 -6.15
CA ALA A 148 -21.62 -11.66 -7.04
C ALA A 148 -20.95 -10.40 -7.63
N MET A 149 -19.72 -10.07 -7.20
CA MET A 149 -19.08 -8.82 -7.58
C MET A 149 -18.39 -8.93 -8.95
N ARG A 150 -18.78 -8.06 -9.89
CA ARG A 150 -18.15 -7.97 -11.22
C ARG A 150 -16.75 -7.37 -11.20
N THR A 151 -16.46 -6.53 -10.21
CA THR A 151 -15.15 -5.88 -10.07
C THR A 151 -14.12 -6.90 -9.59
N ARG A 152 -13.11 -7.19 -10.42
CA ARG A 152 -12.01 -8.07 -10.03
C ARG A 152 -11.13 -7.40 -8.97
N ILE A 153 -11.03 -8.01 -7.80
CA ILE A 153 -10.06 -7.62 -6.78
C ILE A 153 -8.73 -8.33 -7.07
N SER A 154 -7.64 -7.57 -7.12
CA SER A 154 -6.28 -8.06 -7.39
C SER A 154 -5.29 -7.35 -6.46
N PRO A 155 -4.01 -7.75 -6.38
CA PRO A 155 -3.02 -7.03 -5.55
C PRO A 155 -2.93 -5.53 -5.87
N TYR A 156 -3.19 -5.14 -7.13
CA TYR A 156 -3.18 -3.74 -7.53
C TYR A 156 -4.33 -2.91 -6.94
N VAL A 157 -5.41 -3.56 -6.49
CA VAL A 157 -6.51 -2.90 -5.78
C VAL A 157 -6.04 -2.47 -4.39
N PHE A 158 -5.31 -3.32 -3.66
CA PHE A 158 -4.63 -2.95 -2.41
C PHE A 158 -3.69 -1.77 -2.62
N ARG A 159 -2.88 -1.81 -3.68
CA ARG A 159 -2.00 -0.71 -4.05
C ARG A 159 -2.75 0.59 -4.37
N ASN A 160 -3.91 0.52 -5.03
CA ASN A 160 -4.74 1.69 -5.29
C ASN A 160 -5.35 2.24 -4.00
N GLN A 161 -5.75 1.37 -3.06
CA GLN A 161 -6.28 1.79 -1.76
C GLN A 161 -5.20 2.50 -0.97
N PHE A 162 -4.00 1.90 -0.86
CA PHE A 162 -2.85 2.53 -0.21
C PHE A 162 -2.55 3.91 -0.82
N ALA A 163 -2.49 4.02 -2.15
CA ALA A 163 -2.29 5.31 -2.82
C ALA A 163 -3.44 6.32 -2.58
N SER A 164 -4.66 5.84 -2.35
CA SER A 164 -5.82 6.69 -2.08
C SER A 164 -5.79 7.21 -0.64
N ASP A 165 -5.40 6.34 0.30
CA ASP A 165 -5.19 6.68 1.71
C ASP A 165 -4.09 7.73 1.86
N LEU A 166 -2.94 7.54 1.22
CA LEU A 166 -1.84 8.53 1.23
C LEU A 166 -2.24 9.90 0.67
N LYS A 167 -3.12 9.92 -0.33
CA LYS A 167 -3.61 11.19 -0.92
C LYS A 167 -4.71 11.87 -0.10
N ALA A 168 -5.41 11.09 0.72
CA ALA A 168 -6.44 11.60 1.62
C ALA A 168 -5.85 12.10 2.93
N ASP A 169 -4.63 11.67 3.26
CA ASP A 169 -3.90 12.13 4.43
C ASP A 169 -3.22 13.49 4.17
N PRO A 170 -3.63 14.57 4.86
CA PRO A 170 -3.04 15.89 4.68
C PRO A 170 -1.62 16.00 5.23
N THR A 171 -1.18 15.06 6.07
CA THR A 171 0.16 15.06 6.67
C THR A 171 1.21 14.42 5.78
N VAL A 172 0.79 13.68 4.76
CA VAL A 172 1.68 12.99 3.83
C VAL A 172 2.00 13.88 2.64
N SER A 173 3.26 14.28 2.50
CA SER A 173 3.73 15.01 1.34
C SER A 173 3.66 14.16 0.06
N LEU A 174 3.56 14.81 -1.12
CA LEU A 174 3.61 14.07 -2.39
C LEU A 174 4.94 13.33 -2.58
N GLU A 175 6.02 13.87 -2.03
CA GLU A 175 7.33 13.24 -2.03
C GLU A 175 7.32 11.95 -1.22
N ASP A 176 6.85 11.99 0.02
CA ASP A 176 6.79 10.81 0.88
C ASP A 176 5.81 9.79 0.35
N ALA A 177 4.68 10.23 -0.22
CA ALA A 177 3.76 9.35 -0.90
C ALA A 177 4.41 8.64 -2.12
N ALA A 178 5.30 9.33 -2.85
CA ALA A 178 6.09 8.72 -3.92
C ALA A 178 7.11 7.72 -3.38
N LYS A 179 7.84 8.05 -2.30
CA LYS A 179 8.77 7.14 -1.62
C LYS A 179 8.07 5.88 -1.14
N LEU A 180 6.92 6.01 -0.45
CA LEU A 180 6.09 4.91 0.03
C LEU A 180 5.62 3.99 -1.11
N MET A 181 5.28 4.58 -2.25
CA MET A 181 4.91 3.85 -3.46
C MET A 181 6.12 3.29 -4.23
N GLY A 182 7.36 3.58 -3.84
CA GLY A 182 8.57 3.19 -4.57
C GLY A 182 8.67 3.84 -5.94
N HIS A 183 8.21 5.08 -6.09
CA HIS A 183 8.26 5.87 -7.33
C HIS A 183 9.47 6.82 -7.30
N LEU A 184 10.12 7.00 -8.45
CA LEU A 184 11.17 8.02 -8.60
C LEU A 184 10.60 9.42 -8.81
N SER A 185 9.31 9.58 -9.10
CA SER A 185 8.70 10.90 -9.31
C SER A 185 7.32 10.99 -8.67
N ASP A 186 7.04 12.14 -8.06
CA ASP A 186 5.76 12.51 -7.46
C ASP A 186 4.58 12.44 -8.44
N TYR A 187 4.82 12.71 -9.73
CA TYR A 187 3.79 12.63 -10.76
C TYR A 187 3.22 11.21 -10.93
N SER A 188 4.04 10.18 -10.69
CA SER A 188 3.65 8.78 -10.91
C SER A 188 2.55 8.31 -9.98
N ILE A 189 2.42 8.93 -8.80
CA ILE A 189 1.35 8.60 -7.85
C ILE A 189 -0.03 8.91 -8.44
N GLY A 190 -0.11 9.88 -9.36
CA GLY A 190 -1.35 10.26 -10.05
C GLY A 190 -2.03 9.11 -10.80
N LYS A 191 -1.30 8.04 -11.13
CA LYS A 191 -1.83 6.87 -11.83
C LYS A 191 -2.60 5.89 -10.94
N TYR A 192 -2.45 5.98 -9.62
CA TYR A 192 -3.01 5.03 -8.65
C TYR A 192 -4.04 5.70 -7.75
N GLY A 193 -5.25 5.15 -7.63
CA GLY A 193 -6.25 5.61 -6.67
C GLY A 193 -6.69 7.09 -6.78
N HIS A 194 -7.75 7.44 -6.05
CA HIS A 194 -8.22 8.82 -5.90
C HIS A 194 -8.39 9.15 -4.42
N ALA A 195 -8.04 10.37 -4.01
CA ALA A 195 -8.15 10.80 -2.60
C ALA A 195 -9.56 10.61 -2.02
N VAL A 196 -10.61 10.74 -2.83
CA VAL A 196 -12.01 10.51 -2.40
C VAL A 196 -12.28 9.07 -1.94
N HIS A 197 -11.48 8.11 -2.39
CA HIS A 197 -11.55 6.70 -1.99
C HIS A 197 -10.55 6.36 -0.86
N GLY A 198 -9.79 7.35 -0.37
CA GLY A 198 -8.96 7.17 0.81
C GLY A 198 -9.84 7.10 2.06
N ARG A 199 -9.44 6.23 2.99
CA ARG A 199 -10.14 6.07 4.27
C ARG A 199 -9.95 7.30 5.14
N LYS A 200 -11.07 7.80 5.69
CA LYS A 200 -11.13 9.02 6.50
C LYS A 200 -11.08 8.77 8.01
N SER A 201 -11.43 7.55 8.46
CA SER A 201 -11.43 7.17 9.86
C SER A 201 -10.23 6.29 10.22
N SER A 202 -9.89 6.24 11.51
CA SER A 202 -8.88 5.33 12.08
C SER A 202 -9.17 3.85 11.78
N LYS A 203 -10.44 3.49 11.58
CA LYS A 203 -10.87 2.14 11.21
C LYS A 203 -10.39 1.78 9.81
N GLY A 204 -9.21 1.17 9.74
CA GLY A 204 -8.64 0.55 8.54
C GLY A 204 -7.47 1.31 7.90
N ARG A 205 -7.32 2.62 8.14
CA ARG A 205 -6.15 3.37 7.63
C ARG A 205 -5.00 3.25 8.61
N VAL A 206 -4.02 2.41 8.28
CA VAL A 206 -2.74 2.37 9.00
C VAL A 206 -1.78 3.37 8.37
N THR A 207 -1.32 4.34 9.16
CA THR A 207 -0.47 5.41 8.64
C THR A 207 1.01 5.13 8.96
N PRO A 208 1.91 5.13 7.96
CA PRO A 208 3.34 5.02 8.21
C PRO A 208 3.84 6.30 8.89
N VAL A 209 4.77 6.16 9.84
CA VAL A 209 5.33 7.28 10.60
C VAL A 209 6.62 7.83 9.98
N ALA A 210 7.31 7.03 9.16
CA ALA A 210 8.49 7.46 8.44
C ALA A 210 8.70 6.66 7.15
N VAL A 211 9.36 7.29 6.19
CA VAL A 211 9.81 6.63 4.95
C VAL A 211 11.17 7.17 4.52
N ARG A 212 12.04 6.27 4.05
CA ARG A 212 13.29 6.59 3.36
C ARG A 212 13.37 5.82 2.06
N ALA A 213 14.00 6.37 1.04
CA ALA A 213 14.23 5.71 -0.23
C ALA A 213 15.63 6.04 -0.75
N THR A 214 16.21 5.15 -1.56
CA THR A 214 17.59 5.28 -2.03
C THR A 214 17.81 6.52 -2.90
N ARG A 215 16.89 6.80 -3.82
CA ARG A 215 17.03 7.92 -4.77
C ARG A 215 16.20 9.13 -4.32
N PRO A 216 16.68 10.35 -4.55
CA PRO A 216 15.85 11.54 -4.40
C PRO A 216 14.65 11.46 -5.35
N VAL A 217 13.49 11.93 -4.90
CA VAL A 217 12.28 11.97 -5.72
C VAL A 217 12.37 13.15 -6.67
N LYS A 218 12.13 12.90 -7.96
CA LYS A 218 12.04 13.92 -9.01
C LYS A 218 10.70 14.62 -8.95
N HIS A 219 10.71 15.91 -8.62
CA HIS A 219 9.53 16.76 -8.69
C HIS A 219 9.16 17.08 -10.14
N SER A 220 7.88 16.92 -10.47
CA SER A 220 7.38 17.16 -11.81
C SER A 220 6.72 18.52 -11.93
N PRO A 221 7.12 19.38 -12.89
CA PRO A 221 6.45 20.67 -13.14
C PRO A 221 4.95 20.54 -13.46
N LYS A 222 4.51 19.35 -13.93
CA LYS A 222 3.09 19.08 -14.17
C LYS A 222 2.28 19.03 -12.87
N VAL A 223 2.88 18.55 -11.78
CA VAL A 223 2.28 18.53 -10.45
C VAL A 223 2.13 19.96 -9.94
N ASP A 224 3.16 20.80 -10.10
CA ASP A 224 3.09 22.21 -9.71
C ASP A 224 2.01 22.97 -10.49
N ARG A 225 1.92 22.73 -11.80
CA ARG A 225 0.86 23.32 -12.64
C ARG A 225 -0.53 22.92 -12.15
N LEU A 226 -0.72 21.64 -11.81
CA LEU A 226 -1.98 21.14 -11.25
C LEU A 226 -2.28 21.75 -9.88
N ALA A 227 -1.28 21.91 -9.02
CA ALA A 227 -1.43 22.53 -7.71
C ALA A 227 -1.82 24.00 -7.84
N ARG A 228 -1.14 24.76 -8.71
CA ARG A 228 -1.46 26.16 -9.03
C ARG A 228 -2.88 26.31 -9.57
N PHE A 229 -3.28 25.45 -10.51
CA PHE A 229 -4.63 25.48 -11.07
C PHE A 229 -5.71 25.18 -10.01
N LYS A 230 -5.46 24.22 -9.12
CA LYS A 230 -6.36 23.91 -7.99
C LYS A 230 -6.46 25.07 -7.01
N ALA A 231 -5.35 25.70 -6.65
CA ALA A 231 -5.33 26.85 -5.76
C ALA A 231 -6.13 28.03 -6.35
N ALA A 232 -5.92 28.34 -7.64
CA ALA A 232 -6.68 29.36 -8.35
C ALA A 232 -8.18 29.02 -8.42
N SER A 233 -8.54 27.77 -8.70
CA SER A 233 -9.94 27.32 -8.73
C SER A 233 -10.62 27.39 -7.36
N ALA A 234 -9.90 27.06 -6.28
CA ALA A 234 -10.40 27.14 -4.91
C ALA A 234 -10.59 28.60 -4.46
N ALA A 235 -9.68 29.50 -4.81
CA ALA A 235 -9.82 30.93 -4.56
C ALA A 235 -11.06 31.50 -5.26
N LYS A 236 -11.28 31.13 -6.54
CA LYS A 236 -12.46 31.55 -7.30
C LYS A 236 -13.78 31.06 -6.69
N ARG A 237 -13.82 29.82 -6.17
CA ARG A 237 -15.02 29.28 -5.47
C ARG A 237 -15.31 30.00 -4.15
N LYS A 238 -14.30 30.47 -3.42
CA LYS A 238 -14.49 31.25 -2.19
C LYS A 238 -15.03 32.66 -2.46
N GLN A 239 -14.81 33.19 -3.65
CA GLN A 239 -15.27 34.52 -4.07
C GLN A 239 -16.68 34.51 -4.69
N GLN A 240 -17.27 33.34 -4.95
CA GLN A 240 -18.65 33.26 -5.42
C GLN A 240 -19.62 33.36 -4.24
N PRO A 241 -20.64 34.25 -4.29
CA PRO A 241 -21.66 34.33 -3.25
C PRO A 241 -22.40 33.00 -3.16
N LYS A 242 -22.63 32.52 -1.93
CA LYS A 242 -23.48 31.37 -1.70
C LYS A 242 -24.92 31.78 -2.02
N VAL A 243 -25.48 31.20 -3.07
CA VAL A 243 -26.92 31.25 -3.38
C VAL A 243 -27.63 30.25 -2.49
#